data_AF-A0A382X332-F1
#
_entry.id   AF-A0A382X332-F1
#
_cell.length_a   1.000
_cell.length_b   1.000
_cell.length_c   1.000
_cell.angle_alpha   90.00
_cell.angle_beta   90.00
_cell.angle_gamma   90.00
#
_symmetry.space_group_name_H-M   'P 1'
#
loop_
_entity.id
_entity.type
_entity.pdbx_description
1 polymer ?
#
loop_
_entity_poly.entity_id
_entity_poly.type
_entity_poly.pdbx_seq_one_letter_code
_entity_poly.pdbx_strand_id
1 'polypeptide(L)' 'MDKNFIYGIHPIQEAFKALQRRCRKIVIEQGKNKPRLKSVLDQALAMGIRIEKLPQTVFQKKYQPYPHQGIVGYFNEKEI' A
#
# COMPACT_ATOMS: atom_id res chain seq x y z
N MET A 1 -8.98 -1.85 -13.91
CA MET A 1 -8.60 -1.95 -12.49
C MET A 1 -7.82 -3.25 -12.35
N ASP A 2 -6.50 -3.18 -12.24
CA ASP A 2 -5.74 -4.40 -11.97
C ASP A 2 -6.17 -4.91 -10.59
N LYS A 3 -6.72 -6.12 -10.54
CA LYS A 3 -7.22 -6.74 -9.30
C LYS A 3 -6.16 -6.77 -8.22
N ASN A 4 -4.88 -6.68 -8.58
CA ASN A 4 -3.71 -6.80 -7.73
C ASN A 4 -3.29 -5.52 -6.98
N PHE A 5 -3.98 -4.39 -7.17
CA PHE A 5 -3.66 -3.14 -6.47
C PHE A 5 -4.76 -2.74 -5.51
N ILE A 6 -4.35 -2.28 -4.33
CA ILE A 6 -5.22 -1.65 -3.35
C ILE A 6 -4.66 -0.26 -3.06
N TYR A 7 -5.49 0.76 -3.23
CA TYR A 7 -5.12 2.17 -3.12
C TYR A 7 -5.67 2.77 -1.82
N GLY A 8 -4.84 3.57 -1.13
CA GLY A 8 -5.27 4.30 0.06
C GLY A 8 -5.05 3.57 1.38
N ILE A 9 -5.08 4.33 2.47
CA ILE A 9 -4.72 3.86 3.81
C ILE A 9 -5.78 2.87 4.31
N HIS A 10 -7.06 3.22 4.20
CA HIS A 10 -8.16 2.41 4.71
C HIS A 10 -8.29 1.06 3.99
N PRO A 11 -8.33 1.00 2.65
CA PRO A 11 -8.47 -0.29 1.97
C PRO A 11 -7.28 -1.22 2.25
N ILE A 12 -6.07 -0.69 2.43
CA ILE A 12 -4.90 -1.50 2.81
C ILE A 12 -5.02 -2.03 4.24
N GLN A 13 -5.48 -1.21 5.19
CA GLN A 13 -5.73 -1.66 6.56
C GLN A 13 -6.75 -2.79 6.60
N GLU A 14 -7.86 -2.66 5.87
CA GLU A 14 -8.86 -3.72 5.79
C GLU A 14 -8.31 -4.98 5.10
N ALA A 15 -7.50 -4.83 4.05
CA ALA A 15 -6.85 -5.96 3.41
C ALA A 15 -5.88 -6.71 4.33
N PHE A 16 -5.17 -6.01 5.22
CA PHE A 16 -4.33 -6.65 6.23
C PHE A 16 -5.14 -7.41 7.27
N LYS A 17 -6.29 -6.87 7.70
CA LYS A 17 -7.19 -7.56 8.65
C LYS A 17 -7.85 -8.79 8.05
N ALA A 18 -8.27 -8.69 6.79
CA ALA A 18 -9.01 -9.76 6.13
C ALA A 18 -8.17 -11.04 5.95
N LEU A 19 -6.84 -10.92 5.82
CA LEU A 19 -5.91 -12.05 5.60
C LEU A 19 -6.25 -12.97 4.40
N GLN A 20 -7.17 -12.53 3.54
CA GLN A 20 -7.63 -13.23 2.33
C GLN A 20 -6.65 -13.06 1.16
N ARG A 21 -5.77 -12.05 1.22
CA ARG A 21 -4.85 -11.70 0.15
C ARG A 21 -3.45 -11.51 0.71
N ARG A 22 -2.44 -11.97 -0.03
CA ARG A 22 -1.04 -11.78 0.36
C ARG A 22 -0.54 -10.44 -0.17
N CYS A 23 -0.16 -9.53 0.73
CA CYS A 23 0.54 -8.31 0.35
C CYS A 23 2.01 -8.63 0.05
N ARG A 24 2.46 -8.38 -1.18
CA ARG A 24 3.86 -8.60 -1.59
C ARG A 24 4.73 -7.38 -1.29
N LYS A 25 4.19 -6.19 -1.51
CA LYS A 25 4.88 -4.94 -1.23
C LYS A 25 3.91 -3.77 -1.08
N ILE A 26 4.38 -2.74 -0.40
CA ILE A 26 3.75 -1.43 -0.31
C ILE A 26 4.67 -0.42 -0.98
N VAL A 27 4.07 0.48 -1.75
CA VAL A 27 4.74 1.65 -2.30
C VAL A 27 4.14 2.88 -1.63
N ILE A 28 4.98 3.77 -1.13
CA ILE A 28 4.55 5.05 -0.55
C ILE A 28 5.15 6.25 -1.28
N GLU A 29 4.43 7.35 -1.21
CA GLU A 29 4.89 8.67 -1.60
C GLU A 29 5.87 9.21 -0.55
N GLN A 30 7.08 9.58 -0.98
CA GLN A 30 8.08 10.22 -0.13
C GLN A 30 7.58 11.58 0.39
N GLY A 31 8.09 11.99 1.55
CA GLY A 31 7.74 13.28 2.17
C GLY A 31 6.40 13.29 2.92
N LYS A 32 5.55 12.26 2.80
CA LYS A 32 4.33 12.15 3.60
C LYS A 32 4.62 11.52 4.95
N ASN A 33 4.42 12.30 6.01
CA ASN A 33 4.61 11.86 7.38
C ASN A 33 3.31 11.99 8.20
N LYS A 34 2.29 11.22 7.81
CA LYS A 34 1.00 11.19 8.53
C LYS A 34 1.02 10.08 9.59
N PRO A 35 0.54 10.31 10.83
CA PRO A 35 0.49 9.27 11.86
C PRO A 35 -0.21 7.98 11.40
N ARG A 36 -1.30 8.14 10.64
CA ARG A 36 -2.07 7.02 10.08
C ARG A 36 -1.28 6.22 9.06
N LEU A 37 -0.45 6.88 8.24
CA LEU A 37 0.43 6.21 7.29
C LEU A 37 1.52 5.43 8.05
N LYS A 38 2.11 6.04 9.08
CA LYS A 38 3.11 5.39 9.93
C LYS A 38 2.57 4.09 10.53
N SER A 39 1.37 4.11 11.11
CA SER A 39 0.73 2.90 11.65
C SER A 39 0.58 1.76 10.63
N VAL A 40 0.22 2.07 9.38
CA VAL A 40 0.15 1.05 8.31
C VAL A 40 1.52 0.51 7.94
N LEU A 41 2.56 1.37 7.92
CA LEU A 41 3.92 0.96 7.62
C LEU A 41 4.51 0.10 8.74
N ASP A 42 4.26 0.43 10.00
CA ASP A 42 4.68 -0.36 11.15
C ASP A 42 4.04 -1.76 11.11
N GLN A 43 2.75 -1.83 10.79
CA GLN A 43 2.06 -3.11 10.59
C GLN A 43 2.66 -3.91 9.41
N ALA A 44 2.95 -3.24 8.30
CA ALA A 44 3.55 -3.88 7.14
C ALA A 44 4.95 -4.45 7.43
N LEU A 45 5.76 -3.69 8.18
CA LEU A 45 7.08 -4.13 8.64
C LEU A 45 6.97 -5.36 9.55
N ALA A 46 6.03 -5.34 10.50
CA ALA A 46 5.78 -6.48 11.39
C ALA A 46 5.35 -7.74 10.64
N MET A 47 4.66 -7.59 9.50
CA MET A 47 4.28 -8.69 8.61
C MET A 47 5.40 -9.11 7.62
N GLY A 48 6.57 -8.47 7.67
CA GLY A 48 7.69 -8.74 6.75
C GLY A 48 7.45 -8.27 5.31
N ILE A 49 6.53 -7.33 5.10
CA ILE A 49 6.19 -6.79 3.78
C ILE A 49 7.23 -5.76 3.35
N ARG A 50 7.71 -5.86 2.09
CA ARG A 50 8.65 -4.89 1.53
C ARG A 50 8.00 -3.52 1.35
N ILE A 51 8.67 -2.46 1.81
CA ILE A 51 8.23 -1.08 1.63
C ILE A 51 9.18 -0.39 0.64
N GLU A 52 8.62 0.15 -0.44
CA GLU A 52 9.31 1.00 -1.42
C GLU A 52 8.82 2.44 -1.28
N LYS A 53 9.73 3.41 -1.39
CA LYS A 53 9.39 4.83 -1.33
C LYS A 53 9.70 5.47 -2.67
N LEU A 54 8.73 6.11 -3.30
CA LEU A 54 8.91 6.84 -4.56
C LEU A 54 8.83 8.35 -4.33
N PRO A 55 9.62 9.16 -5.07
CA PRO A 55 9.41 10.60 -5.11
C PRO A 55 7.98 10.94 -5.51
N GLN A 56 7.44 12.05 -4.99
CA GLN A 56 6.06 12.47 -5.21
C GLN A 56 5.67 12.47 -6.68
N THR A 57 6.46 13.11 -7.55
CA THR A 57 6.19 13.22 -8.98
C THR A 57 6.10 11.85 -9.66
N VAL A 58 6.99 10.92 -9.32
CA VAL A 58 7.03 9.55 -9.85
C VAL A 58 5.84 8.75 -9.33
N PHE A 59 5.52 8.86 -8.04
CA PHE A 59 4.40 8.17 -7.43
C PHE A 59 3.07 8.57 -8.07
N GLN A 60 2.83 9.87 -8.18
CA GLN A 60 1.59 10.43 -8.75
C GLN A 60 1.43 10.01 -10.21
N LYS A 61 2.48 10.14 -11.03
CA LYS A 61 2.44 9.72 -12.43
C LYS A 61 2.15 8.22 -12.60
N LYS A 62 2.61 7.38 -11.66
CA LYS A 62 2.46 5.93 -11.73
C LYS A 62 1.07 5.44 -11.28
N TYR A 63 0.43 6.13 -10.35
CA TYR A 63 -0.80 5.65 -9.69
C TYR A 63 -2.04 6.51 -9.98
N GLN A 64 -1.93 7.55 -10.80
CA GLN A 64 -3.08 8.24 -11.38
C GLN A 64 -3.93 7.28 -12.25
N PRO A 65 -5.25 7.50 -12.34
CA PRO A 65 -6.03 8.58 -11.71
C PRO A 65 -6.59 8.23 -10.32
N TYR A 66 -6.19 7.13 -9.68
CA TYR A 66 -6.87 6.61 -8.50
C TYR A 66 -6.51 7.36 -7.21
N PRO A 67 -7.49 7.71 -6.34
CA PRO A 67 -7.20 8.29 -5.03
C PRO A 67 -6.42 7.31 -4.14
N HIS A 68 -5.14 7.59 -3.90
CA HIS A 68 -4.23 6.66 -3.21
C HIS A 68 -3.73 7.16 -1.85
N GLN A 69 -4.08 8.38 -1.41
CA GLN A 69 -3.65 8.99 -0.14
C GLN A 69 -2.13 8.98 0.15
N GLY A 70 -1.30 8.56 -0.82
CA GLY A 70 0.16 8.41 -0.70
C GLY A 70 0.63 6.97 -0.43
N ILE A 71 -0.24 5.97 -0.60
CA ILE A 71 0.08 4.55 -0.38
C ILE A 71 -0.65 3.65 -1.40
N VAL A 72 0.07 2.67 -1.93
CA VAL A 72 -0.48 1.60 -2.77
C VAL A 72 0.09 0.27 -2.33
N GLY A 73 -0.75 -0.74 -2.14
CA GLY A 73 -0.33 -2.11 -1.86
C GLY A 73 -0.50 -3.01 -3.08
N TYR A 74 0.49 -3.87 -3.30
CA TYR A 74 0.47 -4.93 -4.30
C TYR A 74 0.04 -6.22 -3.62
N PHE A 75 -1.14 -6.71 -3.97
CA PHE A 75 -1.77 -7.88 -3.39
C PHE A 75 -1.99 -8.95 -4.44
N ASN A 76 -1.69 -10.19 -4.09
CA ASN A 76 -2.08 -11.34 -4.90
C ASN A 76 -3.26 -12.05 -4.26
N GLU A 77 -4.03 -12.75 -5.06
CA GLU A 77 -4.92 -13.79 -4.56
C GLU A 77 -4.08 -14.80 -3.77
N LYS A 78 -4.61 -15.27 -2.64
CA LYS A 78 -3.96 -16.29 -1.84
C LYS A 78 -4.13 -17.60 -2.61
N GLU A 79 -3.03 -18.16 -3.10
CA GLU A 79 -3.05 -19.54 -3.59
C GLU A 79 -3.50 -20.41 -2.40
N ILE A 80 -4.58 -21.17 -2.62
CA ILE A 80 -5.18 -22.10 -1.67
C ILE A 80 -4.30 -23.34 -1.60
#